data_AF-A0A2M7XKV2-F1
#
_entry.id   AF-A0A2M7XKV2-F1
#
_cell.length_a   1.000
_cell.length_b   1.000
_cell.length_c   1.000
_cell.angle_alpha   90.00
_cell.angle_beta   90.00
_cell.angle_gamma   90.00
#
_symmetry.space_group_name_H-M   'P 1'
#
loop_
_entity.id
_entity.type
_entity.pdbx_description
1 polymer ?
#
loop_
_entity_poly.entity_id
_entity_poly.type
_entity_poly.pdbx_seq_one_letter_code
_entity_poly.pdbx_strand_id
1 'polypeptide(L)'
;MYLYSFDKFAGPDKVFTITKGNAFCKKVKIGDLVKSGEEIFVCLGDEISFPEQYVYFHVPKMDIQILHKGLLSPKAVQMIHRMVYTYYSTYKSVMKYFVSDDWEKLLGLKPKRVKRNEGCVTSYKIANLSLSLDTRNSAQTLVVYPDLWTIMNSVDEKELTKKEVAFLSSTNSQGQKDKHRWAVKTGNVSMIYASPSEIFHDFYDLKKIIFIDPHKRYYANQQDPRFKVGAVLQRMSELYDVQLEIIGN
;
A
#
# COMPACT_ATOMS: atom_id res chain seq x y z
N MET A 1 21.75 4.29 -3.74
CA MET A 1 20.54 3.53 -4.05
C MET A 1 20.47 2.28 -3.21
N TYR A 2 19.32 2.04 -2.61
CA TYR A 2 18.98 0.88 -1.79
C TYR A 2 17.95 0.00 -2.50
N LEU A 3 18.08 -1.30 -2.34
CA LEU A 3 17.23 -2.32 -2.92
C LEU A 3 16.67 -3.23 -1.83
N TYR A 4 15.40 -3.60 -1.95
CA TYR A 4 14.79 -4.65 -1.14
C TYR A 4 14.66 -5.92 -1.98
N SER A 5 15.22 -7.03 -1.51
CA SER A 5 15.15 -8.34 -2.16
C SER A 5 13.88 -9.09 -1.77
N PHE A 6 13.27 -9.78 -2.74
CA PHE A 6 12.18 -10.73 -2.45
C PHE A 6 12.69 -12.12 -2.06
N ASP A 7 13.98 -12.41 -2.24
CA ASP A 7 14.55 -13.70 -1.89
C ASP A 7 14.36 -13.98 -0.39
N LYS A 8 13.95 -15.22 -0.07
CA LYS A 8 13.78 -15.70 1.30
C LYS A 8 15.12 -15.87 2.01
N PHE A 9 16.19 -16.07 1.27
CA PHE A 9 17.55 -16.28 1.80
C PHE A 9 18.37 -14.99 1.88
N ALA A 10 17.81 -13.85 1.46
CA ALA A 10 18.47 -12.55 1.47
C ALA A 10 18.58 -11.96 2.89
N GLY A 11 19.49 -12.47 3.72
CA GLY A 11 19.83 -11.87 5.02
C GLY A 11 18.62 -11.64 5.96
N PRO A 12 18.84 -10.94 7.10
CA PRO A 12 17.77 -10.72 8.09
C PRO A 12 16.72 -9.71 7.62
N ASP A 13 17.12 -8.62 6.94
CA ASP A 13 16.23 -7.52 6.54
C ASP A 13 16.07 -7.34 5.01
N LYS A 14 16.76 -8.16 4.22
CA LYS A 14 16.65 -8.19 2.75
C LYS A 14 16.99 -6.88 2.03
N VAL A 15 17.59 -5.91 2.71
CA VAL A 15 18.01 -4.63 2.11
C VAL A 15 19.49 -4.69 1.71
N PHE A 16 19.78 -4.20 0.52
CA PHE A 16 21.13 -4.10 -0.02
C PHE A 16 21.42 -2.69 -0.55
N THR A 17 22.68 -2.29 -0.47
CA THR A 17 23.17 -1.01 -0.99
C THR A 17 23.90 -1.22 -2.31
N ILE A 18 23.67 -0.33 -3.28
CA ILE A 18 24.45 -0.25 -4.51
C ILE A 18 25.30 1.01 -4.52
N THR A 19 26.57 0.84 -4.87
CA THR A 19 27.56 1.92 -4.95
C THR A 19 27.12 3.03 -5.90
N LYS A 20 27.23 4.28 -5.45
CA LYS A 20 26.96 5.47 -6.27
C LYS A 20 27.86 5.46 -7.51
N GLY A 21 27.28 5.78 -8.67
CA GLY A 21 28.00 5.81 -9.95
C GLY A 21 27.84 4.56 -10.82
N ASN A 22 27.27 3.47 -10.29
CA ASN A 22 26.91 2.32 -11.12
C ASN A 22 25.87 2.73 -12.19
N ALA A 23 26.05 2.28 -13.44
CA ALA A 23 25.09 2.50 -14.52
C ALA A 23 23.66 2.05 -14.17
N PHE A 24 23.54 1.06 -13.27
CA PHE A 24 22.30 0.65 -12.62
C PHE A 24 21.48 1.82 -12.09
N CYS A 25 22.12 2.69 -11.29
CA CYS A 25 21.45 3.78 -10.59
C CYS A 25 20.91 4.86 -11.54
N LYS A 26 21.38 4.91 -12.79
CA LYS A 26 20.88 5.88 -13.80
C LYS A 26 19.58 5.44 -14.47
N LYS A 27 19.30 4.13 -14.51
CA LYS A 27 18.15 3.57 -15.26
C LYS A 27 16.96 3.27 -14.36
N VAL A 28 17.20 2.98 -13.08
CA VAL A 28 16.19 2.49 -12.13
C VAL A 28 15.62 3.66 -11.33
N LYS A 29 14.30 3.72 -11.22
CA LYS A 29 13.61 4.70 -10.37
C LYS A 29 13.09 4.06 -9.09
N ILE A 30 12.82 4.89 -8.09
CA ILE A 30 12.19 4.46 -6.84
C ILE A 30 10.89 3.71 -7.12
N GLY A 31 10.73 2.56 -6.46
CA GLY A 31 9.57 1.68 -6.59
C GLY A 31 9.54 0.80 -7.84
N ASP A 32 10.53 0.87 -8.73
CA ASP A 32 10.67 -0.08 -9.84
C ASP A 32 11.02 -1.48 -9.32
N LEU A 33 10.45 -2.50 -9.98
CA LEU A 33 10.82 -3.90 -9.80
C LEU A 33 11.87 -4.28 -10.84
N VAL A 34 12.99 -4.80 -10.38
CA VAL A 34 14.18 -5.09 -11.20
C VAL A 34 14.70 -6.50 -10.93
N LYS A 35 15.28 -7.10 -11.96
CA LYS A 35 15.99 -8.38 -11.93
C LYS A 35 17.48 -8.13 -12.18
N SER A 36 18.33 -8.75 -11.36
CA SER A 36 19.81 -8.72 -11.47
C SER A 36 20.31 -10.16 -11.32
N GLY A 37 20.71 -10.79 -12.43
CA GLY A 37 20.90 -12.25 -12.45
C GLY A 37 19.59 -12.97 -12.12
N GLU A 38 19.55 -13.84 -11.11
CA GLU A 38 18.32 -14.50 -10.63
C GLU A 38 17.62 -13.76 -9.48
N GLU A 39 18.23 -12.70 -8.95
CA GLU A 39 17.71 -11.99 -7.80
C GLU A 39 16.73 -10.90 -8.23
N ILE A 40 15.66 -10.74 -7.46
CA ILE A 40 14.56 -9.82 -7.73
C ILE A 40 14.48 -8.79 -6.63
N PHE A 41 14.44 -7.52 -7.02
CA PHE A 41 14.46 -6.40 -6.10
C PHE A 41 13.40 -5.37 -6.42
N VAL A 42 12.91 -4.69 -5.39
CA VAL A 42 12.27 -3.38 -5.52
C VAL A 42 13.27 -2.29 -5.13
N CYS A 43 13.34 -1.24 -5.94
CA CYS A 43 14.15 -0.07 -5.65
C CYS A 43 13.51 0.77 -4.53
N LEU A 44 14.25 0.97 -3.44
CA LEU A 44 13.82 1.79 -2.30
C LEU A 44 14.22 3.27 -2.43
N GLY A 45 15.02 3.62 -3.43
CA GLY A 45 15.52 4.98 -3.66
C GLY A 45 16.93 5.20 -3.13
N ASP A 46 17.35 6.45 -3.02
CA ASP A 46 18.70 6.81 -2.56
C ASP A 46 18.81 7.02 -1.04
N GLU A 47 17.68 7.11 -0.38
CA GLU A 47 17.57 7.28 1.07
C GLU A 47 16.74 6.15 1.65
N ILE A 48 17.10 5.76 2.86
CA ILE A 48 16.46 4.70 3.63
C ILE A 48 16.51 5.09 5.11
N SER A 49 15.63 4.51 5.91
CA SER A 49 15.67 4.65 7.37
C SER A 49 16.79 3.78 7.94
N PHE A 50 17.55 4.31 8.90
CA PHE A 50 18.70 3.63 9.53
C PHE A 50 19.75 3.10 8.53
N PRO A 51 20.27 3.94 7.61
CA PRO A 51 21.21 3.51 6.57
C PRO A 51 22.47 2.83 7.13
N GLU A 52 22.88 3.18 8.36
CA GLU A 52 24.00 2.58 9.08
C GLU A 52 23.86 1.07 9.31
N GLN A 53 22.64 0.53 9.24
CA GLN A 53 22.37 -0.91 9.39
C GLN A 53 22.60 -1.69 8.09
N TYR A 54 22.70 -1.02 6.93
CA TYR A 54 22.69 -1.65 5.61
C TYR A 54 24.03 -1.49 4.85
N VAL A 55 25.07 -2.08 5.44
CA VAL A 55 26.42 -2.12 4.87
C VAL A 55 26.64 -3.25 3.85
N TYR A 56 25.65 -4.13 3.68
CA TYR A 56 25.73 -5.22 2.69
C TYR A 56 25.60 -4.66 1.27
N PHE A 57 26.69 -4.77 0.50
CA PHE A 57 26.73 -4.34 -0.88
C PHE A 57 26.17 -5.41 -1.81
N HIS A 58 25.19 -5.04 -2.62
CA HIS A 58 24.83 -5.86 -3.78
C HIS A 58 25.78 -5.51 -4.93
N VAL A 59 26.46 -6.51 -5.47
CA VAL A 59 27.27 -6.39 -6.69
C VAL A 59 26.38 -6.82 -7.86
N PRO A 60 25.88 -5.88 -8.69
CA PRO A 60 24.97 -6.24 -9.76
C PRO A 60 25.64 -7.20 -10.73
N LYS A 61 24.94 -8.29 -11.07
CA LYS A 61 25.36 -9.16 -12.19
C LYS A 61 25.08 -8.40 -13.50
N MET A 62 25.90 -8.67 -14.53
CA MET A 62 26.12 -7.76 -15.68
C MET A 62 24.88 -7.31 -16.46
N ASP A 63 23.71 -7.95 -16.32
CA ASP A 63 22.47 -7.51 -16.93
C ASP A 63 21.38 -7.22 -15.90
N ILE A 64 20.96 -5.96 -15.89
CA ILE A 64 19.84 -5.48 -15.09
C ILE A 64 18.64 -5.29 -15.99
N GLN A 65 17.55 -5.96 -15.64
CA GLN A 65 16.28 -5.88 -16.35
C GLN A 65 15.24 -5.21 -15.46
N ILE A 66 14.60 -4.15 -15.95
CA ILE A 66 13.41 -3.59 -15.29
C ILE A 66 12.23 -4.47 -15.66
N LEU A 67 11.73 -5.25 -14.70
CA LEU A 67 10.58 -6.13 -14.89
C LEU A 67 9.27 -5.35 -14.87
N HIS A 68 9.16 -4.35 -13.97
CA HIS A 68 7.99 -3.50 -13.88
C HIS A 68 8.34 -2.11 -13.38
N LYS A 69 7.85 -1.09 -14.08
CA LYS A 69 8.05 0.32 -13.70
C LYS A 69 7.00 0.76 -12.70
N GLY A 70 7.45 1.32 -11.58
CA GLY A 70 6.59 1.86 -10.52
C GLY A 70 5.68 0.80 -9.92
N LEU A 71 6.22 -0.37 -9.55
CA LEU A 71 5.49 -1.38 -8.79
C LEU A 71 4.92 -0.76 -7.50
N LEU A 72 5.72 0.08 -6.84
CA LEU A 72 5.32 1.01 -5.78
C LEU A 72 5.48 2.45 -6.26
N SER A 73 4.55 3.34 -5.90
CA SER A 73 4.73 4.77 -6.10
C SER A 73 5.78 5.33 -5.13
N PRO A 74 6.37 6.51 -5.43
CA PRO A 74 7.24 7.19 -4.49
C PRO A 74 6.58 7.44 -3.12
N LYS A 75 5.27 7.75 -3.09
CA LYS A 75 4.50 7.92 -1.84
C LYS A 75 4.43 6.60 -1.05
N ALA A 76 4.16 5.48 -1.70
CA ALA A 76 4.14 4.18 -1.03
C ALA A 76 5.52 3.83 -0.44
N VAL A 77 6.61 4.08 -1.17
CA VAL A 77 7.97 3.85 -0.66
C VAL A 77 8.31 4.79 0.51
N GLN A 78 7.92 6.06 0.45
CA GLN A 78 8.08 6.99 1.59
C GLN A 78 7.32 6.50 2.83
N MET A 79 6.13 5.93 2.65
CA MET A 79 5.37 5.35 3.76
C MET A 79 6.08 4.15 4.38
N ILE A 80 6.68 3.27 3.56
CA ILE A 80 7.51 2.15 4.03
C ILE A 80 8.67 2.67 4.88
N HIS A 81 9.44 3.63 4.38
CA HIS A 81 10.55 4.24 5.11
C HIS A 81 10.10 4.82 6.45
N ARG A 82 8.98 5.53 6.44
CA ARG A 82 8.43 6.13 7.66
C ARG A 82 7.98 5.09 8.67
N MET A 83 7.33 4.02 8.22
CA MET A 83 6.92 2.91 9.08
C MET A 83 8.13 2.25 9.76
N VAL A 84 9.20 2.00 9.01
CA VAL A 84 10.46 1.49 9.55
C VAL A 84 11.02 2.44 10.61
N TYR A 85 11.13 3.73 10.28
CA TYR A 85 11.70 4.74 11.17
C TYR A 85 10.90 4.94 12.45
N THR A 86 9.60 5.20 12.33
CA THR A 86 8.72 5.56 13.46
C THR A 86 8.54 4.41 14.43
N TYR A 87 8.51 3.17 13.94
CA TYR A 87 8.24 1.99 14.77
C TYR A 87 9.48 1.14 15.04
N TYR A 88 10.67 1.62 14.66
CA TYR A 88 11.95 0.90 14.81
C TYR A 88 11.84 -0.56 14.37
N SER A 89 11.18 -0.77 13.23
CA SER A 89 10.90 -2.09 12.66
C SER A 89 11.88 -2.41 11.53
N THR A 90 11.73 -3.57 10.90
CA THR A 90 12.57 -4.00 9.78
C THR A 90 11.83 -3.76 8.46
N TYR A 91 12.56 -3.51 7.37
CA TYR A 91 11.96 -3.47 6.02
C TYR A 91 11.25 -4.77 5.69
N LYS A 92 11.78 -5.91 6.12
CA LYS A 92 11.14 -7.22 5.97
C LYS A 92 9.76 -7.28 6.64
N SER A 93 9.65 -6.79 7.88
CA SER A 93 8.37 -6.76 8.61
C SER A 93 7.37 -5.77 8.01
N VAL A 94 7.84 -4.64 7.49
CA VAL A 94 6.98 -3.58 6.93
C VAL A 94 6.54 -3.91 5.50
N MET A 95 7.43 -4.42 4.65
CA MET A 95 7.18 -4.61 3.21
C MET A 95 5.98 -5.54 2.93
N LYS A 96 5.76 -6.55 3.80
CA LYS A 96 4.65 -7.52 3.66
C LYS A 96 3.26 -6.87 3.61
N TYR A 97 3.11 -5.65 4.13
CA TYR A 97 1.84 -4.91 4.08
C TYR A 97 1.61 -4.20 2.74
N PHE A 98 2.66 -3.97 1.95
CA PHE A 98 2.59 -3.18 0.72
C PHE A 98 2.65 -4.04 -0.55
N VAL A 99 3.41 -5.14 -0.51
CA VAL A 99 3.63 -6.03 -1.65
C VAL A 99 3.69 -7.47 -1.16
N SER A 100 3.07 -8.39 -1.90
CA SER A 100 3.18 -9.82 -1.66
C SER A 100 4.54 -10.36 -2.08
N ASP A 101 5.02 -11.40 -1.39
CA ASP A 101 6.29 -12.05 -1.74
C ASP A 101 6.24 -12.73 -3.13
N ASP A 102 5.05 -13.15 -3.57
CA ASP A 102 4.80 -13.76 -4.88
C ASP A 102 4.57 -12.68 -5.96
N TRP A 103 5.66 -12.01 -6.31
CA TRP A 103 5.67 -10.90 -7.27
C TRP A 103 5.26 -11.35 -8.68
N GLU A 104 5.55 -12.60 -9.09
CA GLU A 104 5.18 -13.13 -10.41
C GLU A 104 3.66 -13.19 -10.56
N LYS A 105 3.00 -13.81 -9.58
CA LYS A 105 1.54 -13.89 -9.53
C LYS A 105 0.91 -12.51 -9.41
N LEU A 106 1.52 -11.62 -8.61
CA LEU A 106 1.07 -10.24 -8.51
C LEU A 106 1.08 -9.55 -9.88
N LEU A 107 2.16 -9.67 -10.65
CA LEU A 107 2.24 -9.07 -11.99
C LEU A 107 1.22 -9.66 -12.97
N GLY A 108 0.98 -10.97 -12.91
CA GLY A 108 -0.03 -11.66 -13.73
C GLY A 108 -1.47 -11.21 -13.48
N LEU A 109 -1.76 -10.66 -12.29
CA LEU A 109 -3.08 -10.17 -11.90
C LEU A 109 -3.36 -8.71 -12.28
N LYS A 110 -2.41 -8.03 -12.95
CA LYS A 110 -2.56 -6.62 -13.33
C LYS A 110 -3.77 -6.43 -14.26
N PRO A 111 -4.84 -5.73 -13.83
CA PRO A 111 -6.01 -5.50 -14.66
C PRO A 111 -5.70 -4.45 -15.72
N LYS A 112 -6.40 -4.55 -16.87
CA LYS A 112 -6.49 -3.43 -17.80
C LYS A 112 -7.26 -2.29 -17.14
N ARG A 113 -6.82 -1.06 -17.35
CA ARG A 113 -7.54 0.12 -16.82
C ARG A 113 -8.94 0.14 -17.43
N VAL A 114 -9.95 0.18 -16.58
CA VAL A 114 -11.34 0.27 -17.05
C VAL A 114 -11.64 1.75 -17.28
N LYS A 115 -12.09 2.11 -18.49
CA LYS A 115 -12.67 3.44 -18.71
C LYS A 115 -13.96 3.51 -17.89
N ARG A 116 -14.02 4.42 -16.92
CA ARG A 116 -15.24 4.64 -16.14
C ARG A 116 -16.28 5.30 -17.04
N ASN A 117 -17.51 4.78 -17.02
CA ASN A 117 -18.62 5.43 -17.69
C ASN A 117 -18.93 6.74 -16.97
N GLU A 118 -19.06 7.80 -17.75
CA GLU A 118 -19.35 9.14 -17.26
C GLU A 118 -20.73 9.19 -16.57
N GLY A 119 -20.82 9.80 -15.39
CA GLY A 119 -22.11 10.29 -14.85
C GLY A 119 -22.71 9.60 -13.62
N CYS A 120 -22.03 8.67 -12.93
CA CYS A 120 -22.60 8.06 -11.71
C CYS A 120 -22.12 8.78 -10.44
N VAL A 121 -22.96 9.63 -9.84
CA VAL A 121 -22.72 10.08 -8.45
C VAL A 121 -23.24 8.98 -7.54
N THR A 122 -22.34 8.29 -6.84
CA THR A 122 -22.70 7.20 -5.95
C THR A 122 -22.77 7.73 -4.53
N SER A 123 -23.96 7.68 -3.93
CA SER A 123 -24.15 8.06 -2.53
C SER A 123 -23.86 6.85 -1.64
N TYR A 124 -23.02 7.05 -0.63
CA TYR A 124 -22.72 6.08 0.41
C TYR A 124 -23.24 6.60 1.74
N LYS A 125 -23.89 5.74 2.52
CA LYS A 125 -24.16 6.02 3.93
C LYS A 125 -23.10 5.33 4.77
N ILE A 126 -22.43 6.09 5.62
CA ILE A 126 -21.39 5.61 6.52
C ILE A 126 -21.76 6.11 7.92
N ALA A 127 -22.31 5.23 8.74
CA ALA A 127 -22.93 5.61 10.02
C ALA A 127 -23.95 6.76 9.82
N ASN A 128 -23.72 7.92 10.45
CA ASN A 128 -24.59 9.10 10.32
C ASN A 128 -24.22 10.02 9.14
N LEU A 129 -23.15 9.70 8.39
CA LEU A 129 -22.68 10.51 7.27
C LEU A 129 -23.30 10.04 5.96
N SER A 130 -23.83 10.97 5.17
CA SER A 130 -24.15 10.74 3.76
C SER A 130 -23.03 11.32 2.92
N LEU A 131 -22.28 10.44 2.25
CA LEU A 131 -21.15 10.79 1.41
C LEU A 131 -21.55 10.64 -0.06
N SER A 132 -21.64 11.73 -0.80
CA SER A 132 -21.77 11.69 -2.26
C SER A 132 -20.39 11.67 -2.89
N LEU A 133 -20.03 10.56 -3.55
CA LEU A 133 -18.78 10.48 -4.28
C LEU A 133 -19.01 10.62 -5.77
N ASP A 134 -18.26 11.56 -6.33
CA ASP A 134 -18.19 11.73 -7.76
C ASP A 134 -17.24 10.70 -8.37
N THR A 135 -17.79 9.67 -9.00
CA THR A 135 -16.99 8.61 -9.62
C THR A 135 -16.18 9.10 -10.83
N ARG A 136 -16.46 10.34 -11.33
CA ARG A 136 -15.80 10.97 -12.51
C ARG A 136 -14.29 11.12 -12.35
N ASN A 137 -13.80 11.45 -11.16
CA ASN A 137 -12.41 11.94 -11.00
C ASN A 137 -11.38 10.87 -10.64
N SER A 138 -11.69 9.58 -10.74
CA SER A 138 -10.84 8.52 -10.15
C SER A 138 -10.55 8.73 -8.65
N ALA A 139 -11.27 9.66 -8.00
CA ALA A 139 -11.11 10.02 -6.61
C ALA A 139 -11.44 8.82 -5.72
N GLN A 140 -10.54 8.56 -4.78
CA GLN A 140 -10.63 7.43 -3.87
C GLN A 140 -10.89 7.93 -2.46
N THR A 141 -11.79 7.27 -1.75
CA THR A 141 -12.01 7.46 -0.32
C THR A 141 -11.68 6.15 0.41
N LEU A 142 -10.80 6.27 1.41
CA LEU A 142 -10.49 5.18 2.33
C LEU A 142 -11.37 5.31 3.56
N VAL A 143 -12.14 4.28 3.89
CA VAL A 143 -12.93 4.19 5.10
C VAL A 143 -12.38 3.07 5.95
N VAL A 144 -11.86 3.41 7.12
CA VAL A 144 -11.20 2.48 8.01
C VAL A 144 -12.11 2.17 9.18
N TYR A 145 -12.42 0.89 9.32
CA TYR A 145 -13.25 0.34 10.38
C TYR A 145 -12.40 -0.45 11.38
N PRO A 146 -12.86 -0.56 12.63
CA PRO A 146 -12.08 -1.19 13.69
C PRO A 146 -12.03 -2.72 13.54
N ASP A 147 -13.09 -3.31 13.02
CA ASP A 147 -13.26 -4.74 12.88
C ASP A 147 -14.28 -5.08 11.79
N LEU A 148 -14.27 -6.34 11.36
CA LEU A 148 -15.18 -6.86 10.34
C LEU A 148 -16.64 -6.73 10.73
N TRP A 149 -16.96 -6.96 12.01
CA TRP A 149 -18.33 -6.92 12.51
C TRP A 149 -18.94 -5.52 12.34
N THR A 150 -18.15 -4.47 12.63
CA THR A 150 -18.60 -3.08 12.47
C THR A 150 -18.85 -2.77 11.00
N ILE A 151 -18.02 -3.28 10.08
CA ILE A 151 -18.25 -3.10 8.63
C ILE A 151 -19.57 -3.75 8.21
N MET A 152 -19.77 -5.04 8.55
CA MET A 152 -20.94 -5.80 8.13
C MET A 152 -22.26 -5.22 8.66
N ASN A 153 -22.25 -4.57 9.83
CA ASN A 153 -23.44 -3.94 10.39
C ASN A 153 -23.64 -2.48 9.94
N SER A 154 -22.62 -1.84 9.37
CA SER A 154 -22.69 -0.44 8.95
C SER A 154 -22.86 -0.26 7.45
N VAL A 155 -22.54 -1.29 6.66
CA VAL A 155 -22.54 -1.23 5.20
C VAL A 155 -23.38 -2.38 4.65
N ASP A 156 -24.33 -2.05 3.77
CA ASP A 156 -25.16 -3.05 3.08
C ASP A 156 -24.27 -3.99 2.23
N GLU A 157 -24.51 -5.29 2.29
CA GLU A 157 -23.80 -6.31 1.52
C GLU A 157 -23.83 -6.02 0.01
N LYS A 158 -24.93 -5.45 -0.49
CA LYS A 158 -25.04 -5.03 -1.90
C LYS A 158 -24.05 -3.92 -2.26
N GLU A 159 -23.67 -3.07 -1.32
CA GLU A 159 -22.64 -2.04 -1.54
C GLU A 159 -21.26 -2.67 -1.62
N LEU A 160 -20.95 -3.62 -0.74
CA LEU A 160 -19.64 -4.29 -0.68
C LEU A 160 -19.31 -5.10 -1.95
N THR A 161 -20.33 -5.49 -2.70
CA THR A 161 -20.18 -6.27 -3.95
C THR A 161 -20.12 -5.40 -5.22
N LYS A 162 -20.25 -4.07 -5.09
CA LYS A 162 -20.14 -3.15 -6.24
C LYS A 162 -18.73 -3.17 -6.83
N LYS A 163 -18.64 -3.12 -8.17
CA LYS A 163 -17.36 -3.10 -8.91
C LYS A 163 -16.44 -1.93 -8.56
N GLU A 164 -17.02 -0.81 -8.11
CA GLU A 164 -16.28 0.40 -7.74
C GLU A 164 -15.81 0.40 -6.29
N VAL A 165 -16.15 -0.64 -5.53
CA VAL A 165 -15.81 -0.80 -4.11
C VAL A 165 -14.72 -1.86 -3.97
N ALA A 166 -13.70 -1.55 -3.16
CA ALA A 166 -12.78 -2.55 -2.63
C ALA A 166 -13.12 -2.80 -1.16
N PHE A 167 -13.49 -4.04 -0.83
CA PHE A 167 -13.63 -4.49 0.54
C PHE A 167 -12.36 -5.26 0.94
N LEU A 168 -11.60 -4.68 1.85
CA LEU A 168 -10.27 -5.12 2.27
C LEU A 168 -10.29 -5.57 3.72
N SER A 169 -10.13 -6.87 3.89
CA SER A 169 -10.17 -7.52 5.19
C SER A 169 -9.09 -8.57 5.34
N SER A 170 -8.77 -8.87 6.60
CA SER A 170 -7.86 -9.95 6.95
C SER A 170 -8.36 -11.33 6.49
N THR A 171 -9.66 -11.50 6.22
CA THR A 171 -10.24 -12.76 5.72
C THR A 171 -10.11 -12.94 4.21
N ASN A 172 -9.71 -11.90 3.46
CA ASN A 172 -9.47 -12.04 2.04
C ASN A 172 -8.24 -12.93 1.77
N SER A 173 -8.37 -13.85 0.82
CA SER A 173 -7.23 -14.61 0.30
C SER A 173 -6.19 -13.68 -0.31
N GLN A 174 -4.92 -14.13 -0.34
CA GLN A 174 -3.84 -13.33 -0.94
C GLN A 174 -4.15 -12.91 -2.38
N GLY A 175 -4.74 -13.82 -3.19
CA GLY A 175 -5.13 -13.50 -4.57
C GLY A 175 -6.23 -12.43 -4.67
N GLN A 176 -7.14 -12.34 -3.69
CA GLN A 176 -8.11 -11.24 -3.61
C GLN A 176 -7.42 -9.92 -3.22
N LYS A 177 -6.53 -9.95 -2.22
CA LYS A 177 -5.75 -8.78 -1.81
C LYS A 177 -4.91 -8.21 -2.95
N ASP A 178 -4.26 -9.07 -3.73
CA ASP A 178 -3.47 -8.67 -4.90
C ASP A 178 -4.34 -8.02 -5.99
N LYS A 179 -5.54 -8.56 -6.25
CA LYS A 179 -6.52 -7.96 -7.16
C LYS A 179 -6.97 -6.58 -6.67
N HIS A 180 -7.33 -6.46 -5.39
CA HIS A 180 -7.74 -5.18 -4.82
C HIS A 180 -6.59 -4.17 -4.83
N ARG A 181 -5.36 -4.58 -4.50
CA ARG A 181 -4.16 -3.73 -4.60
C ARG A 181 -4.04 -3.10 -5.98
N TRP A 182 -4.17 -3.91 -7.03
CA TRP A 182 -4.15 -3.36 -8.38
C TRP A 182 -5.34 -2.47 -8.69
N ALA A 183 -6.55 -2.85 -8.25
CA ALA A 183 -7.74 -2.04 -8.47
C ALA A 183 -7.63 -0.65 -7.81
N VAL A 184 -7.05 -0.58 -6.61
CA VAL A 184 -6.74 0.66 -5.90
C VAL A 184 -5.67 1.45 -6.66
N LYS A 185 -4.53 0.83 -6.98
CA LYS A 185 -3.39 1.48 -7.66
C LYS A 185 -3.71 1.99 -9.07
N THR A 186 -4.64 1.35 -9.77
CA THR A 186 -5.06 1.75 -11.11
C THR A 186 -6.26 2.70 -11.12
N GLY A 187 -6.80 3.04 -9.93
CA GLY A 187 -7.96 3.93 -9.81
C GLY A 187 -9.26 3.29 -10.31
N ASN A 188 -9.34 1.95 -10.36
CA ASN A 188 -10.54 1.24 -10.78
C ASN A 188 -11.62 1.26 -9.68
N VAL A 189 -11.24 1.41 -8.40
CA VAL A 189 -12.18 1.57 -7.27
C VAL A 189 -12.19 3.01 -6.74
N SER A 190 -13.36 3.48 -6.29
CA SER A 190 -13.59 4.81 -5.70
C SER A 190 -13.78 4.73 -4.19
N MET A 191 -14.36 3.64 -3.69
CA MET A 191 -14.56 3.41 -2.27
C MET A 191 -13.75 2.22 -1.79
N ILE A 192 -13.07 2.40 -0.67
CA ILE A 192 -12.16 1.42 -0.11
C ILE A 192 -12.53 1.23 1.35
N TYR A 193 -13.20 0.12 1.67
CA TYR A 193 -13.51 -0.26 3.04
C TYR A 193 -12.40 -1.16 3.56
N ALA A 194 -11.67 -0.70 4.58
CA ALA A 194 -10.52 -1.41 5.11
C ALA A 194 -10.66 -1.73 6.60
N SER A 195 -10.29 -2.97 6.94
CA SER A 195 -9.89 -3.31 8.31
C SER A 195 -8.50 -2.73 8.63
N PRO A 196 -8.11 -2.65 9.92
CA PRO A 196 -6.87 -1.99 10.35
C PRO A 196 -5.59 -2.50 9.68
N SER A 197 -5.52 -3.81 9.39
CA SER A 197 -4.34 -4.44 8.77
C SER A 197 -4.20 -4.18 7.28
N GLU A 198 -5.27 -3.73 6.63
CA GLU A 198 -5.35 -3.58 5.17
C GLU A 198 -5.44 -2.10 4.75
N ILE A 199 -4.86 -1.19 5.55
CA ILE A 199 -4.82 0.25 5.22
C ILE A 199 -3.68 0.59 4.25
N PHE A 200 -2.66 -0.27 4.13
CA PHE A 200 -1.44 -0.03 3.38
C PHE A 200 -1.62 -0.33 1.89
N HIS A 201 -2.14 0.66 1.16
CA HIS A 201 -2.27 0.56 -0.29
C HIS A 201 -1.54 1.70 -1.01
N ASP A 202 -1.19 1.40 -2.26
CA ASP A 202 -0.66 2.39 -3.18
C ASP A 202 -1.83 3.01 -3.95
N PHE A 203 -2.32 4.15 -3.46
CA PHE A 203 -3.52 4.80 -4.00
C PHE A 203 -3.23 5.52 -5.31
N TYR A 204 -4.16 5.45 -6.25
CA TYR A 204 -4.09 6.20 -7.49
C TYR A 204 -4.35 7.70 -7.27
N ASP A 205 -5.45 8.01 -6.59
CA ASP A 205 -5.86 9.39 -6.28
C ASP A 205 -6.71 9.44 -5.01
N LEU A 206 -6.08 9.19 -3.87
CA LEU A 206 -6.74 9.33 -2.56
C LEU A 206 -7.12 10.79 -2.34
N LYS A 207 -8.38 11.05 -1.99
CA LYS A 207 -8.91 12.40 -1.69
C LYS A 207 -9.39 12.57 -0.25
N LYS A 208 -9.75 11.46 0.40
CA LYS A 208 -10.35 11.49 1.73
C LYS A 208 -10.06 10.20 2.49
N ILE A 209 -9.84 10.34 3.79
CA ILE A 209 -9.76 9.22 4.74
C ILE A 209 -10.84 9.44 5.79
N ILE A 210 -11.59 8.39 6.10
CA ILE A 210 -12.61 8.36 7.15
C ILE A 210 -12.21 7.30 8.17
N PHE A 211 -12.10 7.68 9.42
CA PHE A 211 -11.66 6.82 10.52
C PHE A 211 -12.80 6.62 11.52
N ILE A 212 -13.33 5.39 11.58
CA ILE A 212 -14.53 5.03 12.33
C ILE A 212 -14.16 4.51 13.73
N ASP A 213 -14.82 5.00 14.78
CA ASP A 213 -14.69 4.57 16.18
C ASP A 213 -13.22 4.47 16.67
N PRO A 214 -12.43 5.56 16.60
CA PRO A 214 -10.98 5.54 16.82
C PRO A 214 -10.55 5.03 18.19
N HIS A 215 -11.43 5.08 19.20
CA HIS A 215 -11.20 4.61 20.55
C HIS A 215 -11.05 3.08 20.65
N LYS A 216 -11.52 2.31 19.67
CA LYS A 216 -11.49 0.84 19.76
C LYS A 216 -10.07 0.31 19.75
N ARG A 217 -9.80 -0.60 20.70
CA ARG A 217 -8.48 -1.24 20.89
C ARG A 217 -7.95 -1.98 19.65
N TYR A 218 -8.81 -2.39 18.73
CA TYR A 218 -8.45 -3.13 17.52
C TYR A 218 -7.57 -2.34 16.54
N TYR A 219 -7.44 -1.03 16.75
CA TYR A 219 -6.55 -0.16 15.99
C TYR A 219 -5.07 -0.18 16.43
N ALA A 220 -4.72 -0.95 17.46
CA ALA A 220 -3.34 -1.15 17.87
C ALA A 220 -2.84 -2.51 17.39
N ASN A 221 -1.92 -2.51 16.42
CA ASN A 221 -1.26 -3.74 15.99
C ASN A 221 -0.28 -4.21 17.08
N GLN A 222 -0.45 -5.45 17.55
CA GLN A 222 0.38 -6.02 18.62
C GLN A 222 1.67 -6.68 18.09
N GLN A 223 1.64 -7.11 16.83
CA GLN A 223 2.79 -7.72 16.16
C GLN A 223 3.68 -6.65 15.55
N ASP A 224 4.95 -6.97 15.33
CA ASP A 224 5.86 -6.07 14.62
C ASP A 224 5.41 -5.89 13.15
N PRO A 225 5.31 -4.64 12.64
CA PRO A 225 5.51 -3.35 13.30
C PRO A 225 4.35 -3.00 14.25
N ARG A 226 4.65 -2.60 15.50
CA ARG A 226 3.66 -2.28 16.54
C ARG A 226 3.03 -0.90 16.37
N PHE A 227 2.36 -0.67 15.25
CA PHE A 227 1.78 0.61 14.91
C PHE A 227 0.37 0.83 15.50
N LYS A 228 0.01 2.10 15.64
CA LYS A 228 -1.37 2.54 15.92
C LYS A 228 -1.96 3.10 14.63
N VAL A 229 -3.10 2.58 14.22
CA VAL A 229 -3.74 2.93 12.94
C VAL A 229 -4.02 4.42 12.84
N GLY A 230 -4.52 5.06 13.91
CA GLY A 230 -4.75 6.51 13.90
C GLY A 230 -3.50 7.33 13.54
N ALA A 231 -2.33 6.97 14.08
CA ALA A 231 -1.07 7.64 13.74
C ALA A 231 -0.63 7.38 12.28
N VAL A 232 -0.86 6.16 11.79
CA VAL A 232 -0.60 5.79 10.39
C VAL A 232 -1.51 6.59 9.45
N LEU A 233 -2.81 6.70 9.76
CA LEU A 233 -3.78 7.44 8.96
C LEU A 233 -3.51 8.94 8.96
N GLN A 234 -3.11 9.53 10.09
CA GLN A 234 -2.67 10.92 10.14
C GLN A 234 -1.45 11.14 9.23
N ARG A 235 -0.49 10.21 9.24
CA ARG A 235 0.67 10.35 8.36
C ARG A 235 0.32 10.15 6.89
N MET A 236 -0.60 9.24 6.60
CA MET A 236 -1.15 9.09 5.25
C MET A 236 -1.88 10.36 4.81
N SER A 237 -2.66 11.01 5.68
CA SER A 237 -3.38 12.24 5.32
C SER A 237 -2.43 13.37 4.96
N GLU A 238 -1.33 13.53 5.71
CA GLU A 238 -0.26 14.49 5.41
C GLU A 238 0.46 14.15 4.09
N LEU A 239 0.81 12.88 3.88
CA LEU A 239 1.57 12.43 2.69
C LEU A 239 0.77 12.57 1.39
N TYR A 240 -0.53 12.31 1.47
CA TYR A 240 -1.43 12.41 0.33
C TYR A 240 -2.07 13.79 0.17
N ASP A 241 -1.90 14.68 1.15
CA ASP A 241 -2.56 15.99 1.23
C ASP A 241 -4.09 15.88 1.15
N VAL A 242 -4.65 15.10 2.08
CA VAL A 242 -6.09 14.76 2.11
C VAL A 242 -6.70 14.99 3.48
N GLN A 243 -8.01 15.18 3.51
CA GLN A 243 -8.75 15.31 4.75
C GLN A 243 -8.84 13.94 5.47
N LEU A 244 -8.51 13.93 6.76
CA LEU A 244 -8.83 12.85 7.70
C LEU A 244 -10.05 13.26 8.51
N GLU A 245 -11.17 12.56 8.29
CA GLU A 245 -12.40 12.73 9.06
C GLU A 245 -12.55 11.60 10.06
N ILE A 246 -12.91 11.95 11.31
CA ILE A 246 -13.09 10.99 12.40
C ILE A 246 -14.58 10.92 12.72
N ILE A 247 -15.12 9.70 12.82
CA ILE A 247 -16.52 9.45 13.13
C ILE A 247 -16.60 8.44 14.26
N GLY A 248 -17.42 8.71 15.27
CA GLY A 248 -17.53 7.87 16.48
C GLY A 248 -16.65 8.38 17.62
N ASN A 249 -17.19 8.31 18.85
CA ASN A 249 -16.52 8.74 20.08
C ASN A 249 -15.77 7.59 20.70
#